data_AF-A0A2D4JEG8-F1
#
_entry.id   AF-A0A2D4JEG8-F1
#
_cell.length_a   1.000
_cell.length_b   1.000
_cell.length_c   1.000
_cell.angle_alpha   90.00
_cell.angle_beta   90.00
_cell.angle_gamma   90.00
#
_symmetry.space_group_name_H-M   'P 1'
#
loop_
_entity.id
_entity.type
_entity.pdbx_description
1 polymer ?
#
loop_
_entity_poly.entity_id
_entity_poly.type
_entity_poly.pdbx_seq_one_letter_code
_entity_poly.pdbx_strand_id
1 'polypeptide(L)'
;RYSILSELYERIGFHRKSAFFKRVAAMQCVAPSIVEPGWRACYKLLLETLPGYSLSLDPKDFSKGTHRGWAAVQMRLLHELVYASRRMGNPALSVRHLSFLLQTMLDFLSDQEKKDVTQSLENYTSKCPGTMDFITLPEGLKLPPVPFTKLPIVRSVKLLNLPVSLRPQKMKSLLGQNMATKSPFIYSPIIAHSHGEEQSKKIDFQWVQGDVCEVQLMVYNPMPFELRVENMGLLTSGVEFESLPAALSLPAESGLYPVTLVGVPQSPG
;
A
#
# COMPACT_ATOMS: atom_id res chain seq x y z
N ARG A 1 -37.87 -6.89 12.82
CA ARG A 1 -38.24 -5.48 13.08
C ARG A 1 -37.23 -4.49 12.52
N TYR A 2 -35.96 -4.50 12.95
CA TYR A 2 -34.96 -3.54 12.48
C TYR A 2 -34.57 -3.68 11.00
N SER A 3 -34.55 -4.90 10.44
CA SER A 3 -34.31 -5.11 9.02
C SER A 3 -35.38 -4.46 8.13
N ILE A 4 -36.65 -4.53 8.54
CA ILE A 4 -37.77 -3.88 7.85
C ILE A 4 -37.63 -2.35 7.89
N LEU A 5 -37.23 -1.80 9.04
CA LEU A 5 -36.95 -0.37 9.17
C LEU A 5 -35.78 0.06 8.27
N SER A 6 -34.71 -0.73 8.22
CA SER A 6 -33.59 -0.47 7.31
C SER A 6 -34.06 -0.43 5.85
N GLU A 7 -34.82 -1.44 5.42
CA GLU A 7 -35.32 -1.50 4.04
C GLU A 7 -36.25 -0.32 3.71
N LEU A 8 -37.11 0.08 4.64
CA LEU A 8 -37.94 1.28 4.48
C LEU A 8 -37.07 2.52 4.26
N TYR A 9 -36.09 2.77 5.14
CA TYR A 9 -35.18 3.91 5.02
C TYR A 9 -34.35 3.87 3.73
N GLU A 10 -33.99 2.68 3.26
CA GLU A 10 -33.28 2.49 1.99
C GLU A 10 -34.17 2.96 0.82
N ARG A 11 -35.42 2.49 0.76
CA ARG A 11 -36.37 2.82 -0.31
C ARG A 11 -36.70 4.31 -0.38
N ILE A 12 -36.70 5.02 0.75
CA ILE A 12 -36.93 6.46 0.80
C ILE A 12 -35.64 7.30 0.63
N GLY A 13 -34.49 6.67 0.37
CA GLY A 13 -33.22 7.35 0.09
C GLY A 13 -32.40 7.80 1.31
N PHE A 14 -32.78 7.38 2.53
CA PHE A 14 -32.07 7.70 3.77
C PHE A 14 -31.00 6.63 4.10
N HIS A 15 -30.01 6.47 3.23
CA HIS A 15 -28.99 5.40 3.30
C HIS A 15 -28.24 5.33 4.65
N ARG A 16 -27.93 6.47 5.27
CA ARG A 16 -27.29 6.52 6.61
C ARG A 16 -28.18 5.95 7.72
N LYS A 17 -29.48 6.26 7.69
CA LYS A 17 -30.44 5.72 8.66
C LYS A 17 -30.70 4.24 8.39
N SER A 18 -30.79 3.86 7.12
CA SER A 18 -30.86 2.45 6.70
C SER A 18 -29.71 1.65 7.28
N ALA A 19 -28.46 2.08 7.03
CA ALA A 19 -27.26 1.44 7.58
C ALA A 19 -27.25 1.39 9.12
N PHE A 20 -27.70 2.45 9.80
CA PHE A 20 -27.86 2.42 11.25
C PHE A 20 -28.79 1.30 11.72
N PHE A 21 -30.00 1.21 11.18
CA PHE A 21 -30.94 0.15 11.58
C PHE A 21 -30.47 -1.24 11.18
N LYS A 22 -29.77 -1.37 10.05
CA LYS A 22 -29.17 -2.64 9.62
C LYS A 22 -28.03 -3.07 10.55
N ARG A 23 -27.18 -2.15 11.00
CA ARG A 23 -26.15 -2.42 12.01
C ARG A 23 -26.77 -2.83 13.35
N VAL A 24 -27.87 -2.20 13.77
CA VAL A 24 -28.63 -2.64 14.96
C VAL A 24 -29.18 -4.05 14.76
N ALA A 25 -29.72 -4.37 13.57
CA ALA A 25 -30.16 -5.73 13.26
C ALA A 25 -29.00 -6.75 13.32
N ALA A 26 -27.81 -6.37 12.83
CA ALA A 26 -26.60 -7.20 12.93
C ALA A 26 -26.25 -7.53 14.38
N MET A 27 -26.27 -6.53 15.26
CA MET A 27 -25.97 -6.71 16.69
C MET A 27 -27.03 -7.58 17.40
N GLN A 28 -28.29 -7.51 16.96
CA GLN A 28 -29.34 -8.38 17.49
C GLN A 28 -29.13 -9.85 17.15
N CYS A 29 -28.43 -10.19 16.05
CA CYS A 29 -28.09 -11.59 15.74
C CYS A 29 -27.16 -12.23 16.78
N VAL A 30 -26.48 -11.41 17.60
CA VAL A 30 -25.46 -11.84 18.57
C VAL A 30 -25.74 -11.28 19.96
N ALA A 31 -27.01 -10.96 20.24
CA ALA A 31 -27.42 -10.46 21.54
C ALA A 31 -27.12 -11.50 22.64
N PRO A 32 -26.74 -11.07 23.86
CA PRO A 32 -26.38 -11.99 24.95
C PRO A 32 -27.50 -12.96 25.37
N SER A 33 -28.76 -12.63 25.07
CA SER A 33 -29.92 -13.49 25.33
C SER A 33 -30.06 -14.67 24.36
N ILE A 34 -29.28 -14.71 23.28
CA ILE A 34 -29.35 -15.75 22.26
C ILE A 34 -28.36 -16.87 22.62
N VAL A 35 -28.89 -18.09 22.77
CA VAL A 35 -28.11 -19.30 23.11
C VAL A 35 -27.07 -19.61 22.02
N GLU A 36 -27.44 -19.45 20.75
CA GLU A 36 -26.57 -19.68 19.59
C GLU A 36 -26.42 -18.39 18.74
N PRO A 37 -25.38 -17.57 19.01
CA PRO A 37 -25.18 -16.31 18.30
C PRO A 37 -24.88 -16.51 16.80
N GLY A 38 -25.64 -15.81 15.95
CA GLY A 38 -25.51 -15.84 14.49
C GLY A 38 -24.39 -14.95 13.95
N TRP A 39 -23.12 -15.24 14.27
CA TRP A 39 -21.97 -14.41 13.87
C TRP A 39 -21.81 -14.23 12.36
N ARG A 40 -22.12 -15.25 11.57
CA ARG A 40 -22.10 -15.16 10.10
C ARG A 40 -23.11 -14.14 9.56
N ALA A 41 -24.33 -14.16 10.11
CA ALA A 41 -25.38 -13.21 9.75
C ALA A 41 -25.04 -11.80 10.23
N CYS A 42 -24.49 -11.66 11.44
CA CYS A 42 -23.99 -10.39 11.96
C CYS A 42 -22.94 -9.78 11.01
N TYR A 43 -21.89 -10.54 10.69
CA TYR A 43 -20.83 -10.09 9.78
C TYR A 43 -21.37 -9.68 8.41
N LYS A 44 -22.27 -10.48 7.82
CA LYS A 44 -22.93 -10.15 6.55
C LYS A 44 -23.67 -8.81 6.64
N LEU A 45 -24.52 -8.65 7.65
CA LEU A 45 -25.29 -7.42 7.82
C LEU A 45 -24.38 -6.20 8.06
N LEU A 46 -23.25 -6.36 8.76
CA LEU A 46 -22.25 -5.29 8.91
C LEU A 46 -21.64 -4.89 7.56
N LEU A 47 -21.29 -5.84 6.70
CA LEU A 47 -20.78 -5.53 5.34
C LEU A 47 -21.80 -4.73 4.52
N GLU A 48 -23.08 -5.06 4.61
CA GLU A 48 -24.15 -4.32 3.92
C GLU A 48 -24.33 -2.87 4.43
N THR A 49 -23.76 -2.52 5.59
CA THR A 49 -23.86 -1.16 6.15
C THR A 49 -22.78 -0.21 5.62
N LEU A 50 -21.71 -0.76 5.03
CA LEU A 50 -20.52 -0.01 4.60
C LEU A 50 -20.84 1.18 3.68
N PRO A 51 -21.66 1.02 2.61
CA PRO A 51 -21.95 2.14 1.71
C PRO A 51 -22.68 3.29 2.41
N GLY A 52 -23.58 2.98 3.36
CA GLY A 52 -24.31 3.99 4.12
C GLY A 52 -23.42 4.83 5.04
N TYR A 53 -22.23 4.34 5.40
CA TYR A 53 -21.21 5.07 6.15
C TYR A 53 -20.09 5.63 5.27
N SER A 54 -20.23 5.58 3.94
CA SER A 54 -19.21 5.99 2.98
C SER A 54 -17.87 5.25 3.17
N LEU A 55 -17.94 3.97 3.54
CA LEU A 55 -16.80 3.09 3.73
C LEU A 55 -16.77 2.05 2.60
N SER A 56 -15.61 1.88 1.98
CA SER A 56 -15.30 0.76 1.08
C SER A 56 -14.27 -0.13 1.76
N LEU A 57 -14.20 -1.40 1.35
CA LEU A 57 -13.15 -2.33 1.80
C LEU A 57 -12.05 -2.50 0.75
N ASP A 58 -12.00 -1.68 -0.30
CA ASP A 58 -10.87 -1.63 -1.23
C ASP A 58 -9.84 -0.59 -0.77
N PRO A 59 -8.58 -0.98 -0.46
CA PRO A 59 -7.53 -0.04 -0.07
C PRO A 59 -7.26 1.04 -1.11
N LYS A 60 -7.53 0.78 -2.40
CA LYS A 60 -7.30 1.75 -3.47
C LYS A 60 -8.20 2.98 -3.36
N ASP A 61 -9.39 2.83 -2.77
CA ASP A 61 -10.34 3.93 -2.59
C ASP A 61 -9.85 4.98 -1.59
N PHE A 62 -8.87 4.62 -0.75
CA PHE A 62 -8.26 5.50 0.26
C PHE A 62 -6.94 6.13 -0.20
N SER A 63 -6.41 5.72 -1.36
CA SER A 63 -5.10 6.15 -1.84
C SER A 63 -5.08 7.52 -2.55
N LYS A 64 -6.25 8.12 -2.85
CA LYS A 64 -6.38 9.24 -3.81
C LYS A 64 -6.86 10.58 -3.25
N GLY A 65 -6.94 10.77 -1.93
CA GLY A 65 -7.29 12.07 -1.34
C GLY A 65 -8.28 11.99 -0.18
N THR A 66 -8.72 13.17 0.27
CA THR A 66 -9.45 13.46 1.52
C THR A 66 -10.43 12.36 1.94
N HIS A 67 -10.23 11.84 3.15
CA HIS A 67 -11.11 10.86 3.79
C HIS A 67 -12.58 11.27 3.70
N ARG A 68 -13.44 10.34 3.28
CA ARG A 68 -14.89 10.57 3.17
C ARG A 68 -15.64 9.90 4.30
N GLY A 69 -16.66 10.58 4.84
CA GLY A 69 -17.47 10.08 5.94
C GLY A 69 -16.90 10.40 7.31
N TRP A 70 -17.37 9.72 8.35
CA TRP A 70 -16.97 9.97 9.73
C TRP A 70 -16.03 8.88 10.24
N ALA A 71 -14.76 9.23 10.42
CA ALA A 71 -13.71 8.30 10.81
C ALA A 71 -14.08 7.51 12.07
N ALA A 72 -14.61 8.18 13.11
CA ALA A 72 -15.02 7.51 14.35
C ALA A 72 -16.07 6.40 14.14
N VAL A 73 -17.04 6.62 13.23
CA VAL A 73 -18.07 5.60 12.91
C VAL A 73 -17.47 4.47 12.08
N GLN A 74 -16.61 4.80 11.12
CA GLN A 74 -15.96 3.83 10.25
C GLN A 74 -14.97 2.94 11.00
N MET A 75 -14.12 3.52 11.86
CA MET A 75 -13.22 2.78 12.75
C MET A 75 -14.00 1.83 13.65
N ARG A 76 -15.10 2.29 14.26
CA ARG A 76 -15.96 1.43 15.08
C ARG A 76 -16.54 0.26 14.29
N LEU A 77 -17.00 0.51 13.07
CA LEU A 77 -17.53 -0.55 12.19
C LEU A 77 -16.43 -1.54 11.77
N LEU A 78 -15.21 -1.07 11.50
CA LEU A 78 -14.06 -1.94 11.21
C LEU A 78 -13.71 -2.82 12.42
N HIS A 79 -13.70 -2.27 13.64
CA HIS A 79 -13.51 -3.06 14.86
C HIS A 79 -14.62 -4.10 15.05
N GLU A 80 -15.87 -3.77 14.72
CA GLU A 80 -16.99 -4.72 14.77
C GLU A 80 -16.83 -5.83 13.74
N LEU A 81 -16.32 -5.53 12.54
CA LEU A 81 -15.98 -6.55 11.53
C LEU A 81 -14.86 -7.47 12.00
N VAL A 82 -13.79 -6.93 12.61
CA VAL A 82 -12.69 -7.71 13.22
C VAL A 82 -13.23 -8.62 14.32
N TYR A 83 -14.11 -8.09 15.17
CA TYR A 83 -14.70 -8.88 16.25
C TYR A 83 -15.59 -9.99 15.70
N ALA A 84 -16.46 -9.69 14.75
CA ALA A 84 -17.33 -10.69 14.12
C ALA A 84 -16.53 -11.77 13.38
N SER A 85 -15.47 -11.41 12.63
CA SER A 85 -14.61 -12.38 11.94
C SER A 85 -13.90 -13.32 12.92
N ARG A 86 -13.44 -12.80 14.06
CA ARG A 86 -12.87 -13.61 15.15
C ARG A 86 -13.89 -14.62 15.67
N ARG A 87 -15.11 -14.17 15.96
CA ARG A 87 -16.18 -15.03 16.51
C ARG A 87 -16.69 -16.06 15.51
N MET A 88 -16.55 -15.80 14.21
CA MET A 88 -16.79 -16.77 13.14
C MET A 88 -15.68 -17.82 13.00
N GLY A 89 -14.57 -17.69 13.74
CA GLY A 89 -13.42 -18.59 13.61
C GLY A 89 -12.61 -18.39 12.32
N ASN A 90 -12.69 -17.20 11.69
CA ASN A 90 -11.93 -16.90 10.49
C ASN A 90 -10.81 -15.87 10.80
N PRO A 91 -9.61 -16.34 11.21
CA PRO A 91 -8.51 -15.45 11.57
C PRO A 91 -7.97 -14.65 10.38
N ALA A 92 -8.01 -15.20 9.16
CA ALA A 92 -7.56 -14.50 7.96
C ALA A 92 -8.36 -13.22 7.70
N LEU A 93 -9.67 -13.24 7.92
CA LEU A 93 -10.51 -12.04 7.86
C LEU A 93 -10.15 -11.03 8.95
N SER A 94 -9.86 -11.48 10.17
CA SER A 94 -9.45 -10.59 11.26
C SER A 94 -8.13 -9.89 10.95
N VAL A 95 -7.13 -10.63 10.48
CA VAL A 95 -5.84 -10.08 10.03
C VAL A 95 -6.08 -9.06 8.94
N ARG A 96 -6.83 -9.42 7.90
CA ARG A 96 -7.11 -8.53 6.77
C ARG A 96 -7.82 -7.24 7.19
N HIS A 97 -8.83 -7.31 8.06
CA HIS A 97 -9.56 -6.12 8.53
C HIS A 97 -8.74 -5.25 9.47
N LEU A 98 -7.87 -5.84 10.32
CA LEU A 98 -6.91 -5.09 11.13
C LEU A 98 -5.87 -4.39 10.26
N SER A 99 -5.31 -5.08 9.26
CA SER A 99 -4.43 -4.45 8.27
C SER A 99 -5.15 -3.33 7.53
N PHE A 100 -6.42 -3.53 7.13
CA PHE A 100 -7.22 -2.49 6.48
C PHE A 100 -7.41 -1.26 7.37
N LEU A 101 -7.79 -1.48 8.64
CA LEU A 101 -7.95 -0.41 9.63
C LEU A 101 -6.64 0.38 9.79
N LEU A 102 -5.52 -0.31 10.00
CA LEU A 102 -4.22 0.33 10.18
C LEU A 102 -3.79 1.12 8.94
N GLN A 103 -3.97 0.56 7.74
CA GLN A 103 -3.58 1.21 6.48
C GLN A 103 -4.46 2.42 6.13
N THR A 104 -5.76 2.35 6.38
CA THR A 104 -6.72 3.38 5.93
C THR A 104 -7.00 4.45 6.97
N MET A 105 -6.96 4.09 8.26
CA MET A 105 -7.32 4.97 9.38
C MET A 105 -6.12 5.43 10.20
N LEU A 106 -4.88 5.18 9.75
CA LEU A 106 -3.65 5.51 10.48
C LEU A 106 -3.64 6.93 11.08
N ASP A 107 -4.10 7.91 10.29
CA ASP A 107 -4.10 9.33 10.62
C ASP A 107 -5.18 9.72 11.66
N PHE A 108 -6.14 8.83 11.94
CA PHE A 108 -7.24 9.02 12.89
C PHE A 108 -7.06 8.24 14.18
N LEU A 109 -6.11 7.29 14.23
CA LEU A 109 -5.82 6.49 15.40
C LEU A 109 -4.92 7.27 16.37
N SER A 110 -5.30 7.28 17.64
CA SER A 110 -4.41 7.69 18.73
C SER A 110 -3.23 6.72 18.88
N ASP A 111 -2.16 7.13 19.55
CA ASP A 111 -1.00 6.27 19.75
C ASP A 111 -1.30 5.01 20.57
N GLN A 112 -2.27 5.10 21.50
CA GLN A 112 -2.75 3.93 22.21
C GLN A 112 -3.49 2.97 21.27
N GLU A 113 -4.40 3.48 20.43
CA GLU A 113 -5.12 2.65 19.46
C GLU A 113 -4.17 2.02 18.42
N LYS A 114 -3.14 2.75 17.96
CA LYS A 114 -2.10 2.20 17.09
C LYS A 114 -1.40 1.00 17.74
N LYS A 115 -1.07 1.09 19.05
CA LYS A 115 -0.48 -0.02 19.82
C LYS A 115 -1.45 -1.18 19.92
N ASP A 116 -2.69 -0.94 20.32
CA ASP A 116 -3.71 -1.99 20.53
C ASP A 116 -4.06 -2.74 19.24
N VAL A 117 -4.21 -2.00 18.13
CA VAL A 117 -4.48 -2.56 16.79
C VAL A 117 -3.28 -3.38 16.31
N THR A 118 -2.06 -2.87 16.45
CA THR A 118 -0.85 -3.57 15.99
C THR A 118 -0.56 -4.80 16.84
N GLN A 119 -0.71 -4.73 18.16
CA GLN A 119 -0.56 -5.88 19.04
C GLN A 119 -1.64 -6.94 18.78
N SER A 120 -2.88 -6.52 18.48
CA SER A 120 -3.91 -7.44 18.02
C SER A 120 -3.51 -8.11 16.71
N LEU A 121 -3.00 -7.34 15.74
CA LEU A 121 -2.56 -7.85 14.45
C LEU A 121 -1.44 -8.88 14.62
N GLU A 122 -0.40 -8.58 15.40
CA GLU A 122 0.71 -9.48 15.73
C GLU A 122 0.22 -10.80 16.34
N ASN A 123 -0.72 -10.70 17.30
CA ASN A 123 -1.33 -11.86 17.94
C ASN A 123 -2.11 -12.76 16.95
N TYR A 124 -2.73 -12.19 15.92
CA TYR A 124 -3.39 -13.00 14.89
C TYR A 124 -2.43 -13.51 13.83
N THR A 125 -1.44 -12.71 13.42
CA THR A 125 -0.47 -13.10 12.39
C THR A 125 0.46 -14.21 12.86
N SER A 126 0.71 -14.33 14.17
CA SER A 126 1.42 -15.48 14.74
C SER A 126 0.70 -16.82 14.52
N LYS A 127 -0.63 -16.80 14.32
CA LYS A 127 -1.46 -18.00 14.08
C LYS A 127 -1.81 -18.19 12.61
N CYS A 128 -2.01 -17.10 11.89
CA CYS A 128 -2.41 -17.07 10.49
C CYS A 128 -1.65 -15.94 9.80
N PRO A 129 -0.56 -16.24 9.07
CA PRO A 129 0.19 -15.23 8.35
C PRO A 129 -0.71 -14.40 7.43
N GLY A 130 -0.36 -13.12 7.27
CA GLY A 130 -1.01 -12.28 6.28
C GLY A 130 -0.79 -12.83 4.87
N THR A 131 -1.79 -12.68 4.01
CA THR A 131 -1.69 -13.03 2.58
C THR A 131 -1.90 -11.81 1.70
N MET A 132 -1.28 -11.83 0.52
CA MET A 132 -1.49 -10.87 -0.56
C MET A 132 -2.53 -11.37 -1.58
N ASP A 133 -3.26 -12.44 -1.27
CA ASP A 133 -4.34 -12.98 -2.09
C ASP A 133 -5.70 -12.35 -1.77
N PHE A 134 -6.64 -12.48 -2.70
CA PHE A 134 -8.04 -12.14 -2.47
C PHE A 134 -8.68 -13.13 -1.50
N ILE A 135 -9.39 -12.63 -0.49
CA ILE A 135 -10.24 -13.47 0.36
C ILE A 135 -11.64 -13.52 -0.25
N THR A 136 -12.06 -14.70 -0.71
CA THR A 136 -13.40 -14.93 -1.26
C THR A 136 -14.34 -15.38 -0.15
N LEU A 137 -15.43 -14.64 0.06
CA LEU A 137 -16.49 -14.98 0.99
C LEU A 137 -17.52 -15.92 0.31
N PRO A 138 -18.30 -16.71 1.08
CA PRO A 138 -19.29 -17.65 0.54
C PRO A 138 -20.34 -17.03 -0.39
N GLU A 139 -20.59 -15.73 -0.28
CA GLU A 139 -21.57 -14.99 -1.09
C GLU A 139 -20.96 -14.40 -2.37
N GLY A 140 -19.74 -14.78 -2.72
CA GLY A 140 -19.02 -14.31 -3.90
C GLY A 140 -18.31 -12.96 -3.73
N LEU A 141 -18.49 -12.28 -2.59
CA LEU A 141 -17.76 -11.05 -2.29
C LEU A 141 -16.26 -11.35 -2.17
N LYS A 142 -15.46 -10.69 -3.01
CA LYS A 142 -14.00 -10.77 -3.00
C LYS A 142 -13.41 -9.57 -2.28
N LEU A 143 -12.64 -9.83 -1.24
CA LEU A 143 -11.94 -8.81 -0.47
C LEU A 143 -10.50 -8.71 -0.99
N PRO A 144 -10.06 -7.55 -1.51
CA PRO A 144 -8.69 -7.38 -1.96
C PRO A 144 -7.69 -7.43 -0.78
N PRO A 145 -6.44 -7.81 -1.06
CA PRO A 145 -5.34 -7.74 -0.10
C PRO A 145 -5.05 -6.29 0.30
N VAL A 146 -4.41 -6.12 1.47
CA VAL A 146 -4.11 -4.80 2.02
C VAL A 146 -2.60 -4.59 2.07
N PRO A 147 -2.01 -3.95 1.04
CA PRO A 147 -0.61 -3.56 1.10
C PRO A 147 -0.42 -2.40 2.09
N PHE A 148 0.59 -2.52 2.97
CA PHE A 148 1.01 -1.39 3.79
C PHE A 148 1.86 -0.43 2.98
N THR A 149 1.22 0.60 2.41
CA THR A 149 1.92 1.66 1.66
C THR A 149 2.17 2.92 2.49
N LYS A 150 1.63 2.97 3.72
CA LYS A 150 1.85 4.07 4.67
C LYS A 150 2.92 3.76 5.73
N LEU A 151 3.58 2.60 5.68
CA LEU A 151 4.54 2.16 6.71
C LEU A 151 5.73 1.42 6.07
N PRO A 152 6.99 1.87 6.30
CA PRO A 152 7.36 3.22 6.73
C PRO A 152 6.97 4.27 5.67
N ILE A 153 6.90 5.55 6.04
CA ILE A 153 6.57 6.61 5.09
C ILE A 153 7.84 7.07 4.39
N VAL A 154 7.87 6.94 3.06
CA VAL A 154 8.95 7.44 2.21
C VAL A 154 8.70 8.90 1.85
N ARG A 155 9.63 9.79 2.18
CA ARG A 155 9.54 11.24 1.94
C ARG A 155 10.29 11.69 0.70
N SER A 156 11.44 11.09 0.43
CA SER A 156 12.19 11.34 -0.80
C SER A 156 12.94 10.09 -1.24
N VAL A 157 13.14 10.03 -2.56
CA VAL A 157 13.91 8.99 -3.25
C VAL A 157 14.94 9.71 -4.10
N LYS A 158 16.21 9.33 -3.97
CA LYS A 158 17.33 9.87 -4.73
C LYS A 158 18.16 8.72 -5.27
N LEU A 159 18.26 8.66 -6.59
CA LEU A 159 19.17 7.74 -7.26
C LEU A 159 20.59 8.27 -7.10
N LEU A 160 21.54 7.39 -6.77
CA LEU A 160 22.94 7.76 -6.64
C LEU A 160 23.71 7.33 -7.90
N ASN A 161 24.57 8.25 -8.36
CA ASN A 161 25.49 7.98 -9.45
C ASN A 161 26.65 7.11 -8.94
N LEU A 162 27.26 6.35 -9.84
CA LEU A 162 28.45 5.56 -9.55
C LEU A 162 29.56 6.46 -8.94
N PRO A 163 30.39 5.90 -8.04
CA PRO A 163 31.60 6.55 -7.56
C PRO A 163 32.44 7.05 -8.74
N VAL A 164 33.14 8.18 -8.59
CA VAL A 164 33.88 8.84 -9.68
C VAL A 164 34.83 7.89 -10.42
N SER A 165 35.42 6.92 -9.72
CA SER A 165 36.30 5.88 -10.27
C SER A 165 35.60 4.86 -11.16
N LEU A 166 34.29 4.64 -10.99
CA LEU A 166 33.48 3.66 -11.71
C LEU A 166 32.54 4.32 -12.74
N ARG A 167 32.55 5.65 -12.84
CA ARG A 167 31.69 6.35 -13.80
C ARG A 167 32.10 6.01 -15.24
N PRO A 168 31.14 5.63 -16.11
CA PRO A 168 31.41 5.47 -17.53
C PRO A 168 32.00 6.75 -18.12
N GLN A 169 33.20 6.63 -18.68
CA GLN A 169 33.78 7.70 -19.47
C GLN A 169 33.57 7.40 -20.94
N LYS A 170 33.00 8.36 -21.67
CA LYS A 170 32.90 8.28 -23.12
C LYS A 170 34.33 8.21 -23.67
N MET A 171 34.76 7.03 -24.12
CA MET A 171 36.03 6.90 -24.83
C MET A 171 35.97 7.79 -26.06
N LYS A 172 36.81 8.82 -26.09
CA LYS A 172 37.07 9.57 -27.32
C LYS A 172 37.71 8.59 -28.28
N SER A 173 36.98 8.18 -29.31
CA SER A 173 37.54 7.34 -30.37
C SER A 173 38.81 8.01 -30.91
N LEU A 174 39.95 7.37 -30.72
CA LEU A 174 41.24 7.84 -31.26
C LEU A 174 41.28 7.76 -32.80
N LEU A 175 40.23 7.21 -33.45
CA LEU A 175 40.03 7.21 -34.90
C LEU A 175 39.31 8.47 -35.42
N GLY A 176 39.21 9.52 -34.60
CA GLY A 176 38.34 10.67 -34.84
C GLY A 176 39.00 12.03 -35.06
N GLN A 177 40.32 12.11 -35.31
CA GLN A 177 40.95 13.42 -35.57
C GLN A 177 40.64 14.02 -36.95
N ASN A 178 39.87 13.40 -37.85
CA ASN A 178 39.52 14.00 -39.16
C ASN A 178 38.30 13.41 -39.88
N MET A 179 37.20 13.05 -39.20
CA MET A 179 35.97 12.60 -39.89
C MET A 179 34.68 13.31 -39.46
N ALA A 180 34.78 14.58 -39.10
CA ALA A 180 33.62 15.44 -39.19
C ALA A 180 33.42 15.82 -40.68
N THR A 181 32.30 15.38 -41.26
CA THR A 181 31.68 15.88 -42.51
C THR A 181 32.01 15.25 -43.87
N LYS A 182 32.31 13.94 -43.97
CA LYS A 182 32.11 13.26 -45.27
C LYS A 182 31.31 11.99 -45.12
N SER A 183 29.99 12.15 -45.19
CA SER A 183 29.14 11.06 -45.66
C SER A 183 29.64 10.64 -47.05
N PRO A 184 29.86 9.35 -47.31
CA PRO A 184 30.19 8.87 -48.66
C PRO A 184 28.98 8.92 -49.60
N PHE A 185 27.79 9.27 -49.08
CA PHE A 185 26.56 9.40 -49.83
C PHE A 185 26.26 10.88 -50.10
N ILE A 186 25.96 11.20 -51.36
CA ILE A 186 25.59 12.55 -51.83
C ILE A 186 24.29 13.05 -51.16
N TYR A 187 23.50 12.14 -50.59
CA TYR A 187 22.28 12.44 -49.84
C TYR A 187 22.27 11.62 -48.53
N SER A 188 22.39 12.30 -47.38
CA SER A 188 22.15 11.73 -46.05
C SER A 188 20.94 12.41 -45.42
N PRO A 189 19.73 11.83 -45.54
CA PRO A 189 18.49 12.45 -45.05
C PRO A 189 18.33 12.38 -43.51
N ILE A 190 19.40 12.03 -42.78
CA ILE A 190 19.43 11.95 -41.32
C ILE A 190 20.53 12.89 -40.80
N ILE A 191 20.52 14.15 -41.22
CA ILE A 191 21.01 15.19 -40.32
C ILE A 191 19.90 15.31 -39.31
N ALA A 192 20.13 14.70 -38.15
CA ALA A 192 19.28 14.82 -36.99
C ALA A 192 18.88 16.29 -36.83
N HIS A 193 17.63 16.59 -37.15
CA HIS A 193 16.92 17.59 -36.38
C HIS A 193 17.11 17.15 -34.94
N SER A 194 17.96 17.86 -34.21
CA SER A 194 17.96 17.88 -32.76
C SER A 194 16.56 18.34 -32.37
N HIS A 195 15.63 17.39 -32.36
CA HIS A 195 14.33 17.55 -31.74
C HIS A 195 14.61 18.11 -30.36
N GLY A 196 13.98 19.26 -30.09
CA GLY A 196 14.26 20.10 -28.95
C GLY A 196 14.39 19.28 -27.68
N GLU A 197 15.31 19.72 -26.82
CA GLU A 197 15.37 19.33 -25.42
C GLU A 197 14.01 19.62 -24.78
N GLU A 198 13.06 18.71 -24.95
CA GLU A 198 12.07 18.47 -23.92
C GLU A 198 12.87 18.12 -22.69
N GLN A 199 12.86 19.03 -21.71
CA GLN A 199 13.28 18.79 -20.33
C GLN A 199 12.39 17.68 -19.74
N SER A 200 12.56 16.47 -20.25
CA SER A 200 12.19 15.26 -19.55
C SER A 200 13.06 15.23 -18.30
N LYS A 201 12.46 14.86 -17.17
CA LYS A 201 13.14 14.63 -15.89
C LYS A 201 14.07 13.41 -15.98
N LYS A 202 14.89 13.33 -17.03
CA LYS A 202 15.88 12.28 -17.23
C LYS A 202 17.00 12.51 -16.23
N ILE A 203 17.32 11.44 -15.53
CA ILE A 203 18.46 11.35 -14.62
C ILE A 203 19.71 11.74 -15.42
N ASP A 204 20.60 12.53 -14.82
CA ASP A 204 21.79 13.11 -15.45
C ASP A 204 22.95 12.09 -15.62
N PHE A 205 22.71 10.84 -15.26
CA PHE A 205 23.64 9.73 -15.38
C PHE A 205 22.92 8.44 -15.76
N GLN A 206 23.71 7.45 -16.18
CA GLN A 206 23.25 6.10 -16.47
C GLN A 206 23.89 5.13 -15.49
N TRP A 207 23.11 4.15 -15.05
CA TRP A 207 23.63 2.98 -14.37
C TRP A 207 24.20 1.99 -15.39
N VAL A 208 25.14 1.17 -14.93
CA VAL A 208 25.88 0.23 -15.78
C VAL A 208 25.37 -1.18 -15.49
N GLN A 209 25.09 -1.94 -16.53
CA GLN A 209 24.74 -3.35 -16.43
C GLN A 209 25.82 -4.12 -15.66
N GLY A 210 25.40 -4.92 -14.68
CA GLY A 210 26.30 -5.71 -13.83
C GLY A 210 26.92 -4.96 -12.65
N ASP A 211 26.80 -3.62 -12.59
CA ASP A 211 27.33 -2.83 -11.49
C ASP A 211 26.28 -2.57 -10.41
N VAL A 212 26.74 -2.47 -9.16
CA VAL A 212 25.86 -2.15 -8.03
C VAL A 212 25.38 -0.71 -8.14
N CYS A 213 24.06 -0.56 -8.12
CA CYS A 213 23.35 0.69 -8.17
C CYS A 213 22.75 1.00 -6.79
N GLU A 214 22.80 2.26 -6.38
CA GLU A 214 22.35 2.67 -5.06
C GLU A 214 21.18 3.67 -5.16
N VAL A 215 20.18 3.46 -4.31
CA VAL A 215 19.01 4.32 -4.16
C VAL A 215 18.93 4.75 -2.70
N GLN A 216 19.08 6.05 -2.46
CA GLN A 216 18.91 6.64 -1.15
C GLN A 216 17.44 7.03 -0.93
N LEU A 217 16.90 6.63 0.20
CA LEU A 217 15.56 6.92 0.66
C LEU A 217 15.63 7.71 1.96
N MET A 218 14.75 8.71 2.11
CA MET A 218 14.47 9.31 3.41
C MET A 218 13.15 8.74 3.89
N VAL A 219 13.19 7.88 4.91
CA VAL A 219 12.01 7.22 5.47
C VAL A 219 11.76 7.70 6.90
N TYR A 220 10.53 7.59 7.39
CA TYR A 220 10.25 7.78 8.81
C TYR A 220 9.12 6.87 9.28
N ASN A 221 9.17 6.52 10.57
CA ASN A 221 8.20 5.66 11.24
C ASN A 221 7.16 6.51 11.99
N PRO A 222 5.89 6.54 11.58
CA PRO A 222 4.82 7.27 12.28
C PRO A 222 4.24 6.50 13.49
N MET A 223 4.75 5.30 13.80
CA MET A 223 4.23 4.46 14.88
C MET A 223 4.89 4.80 16.22
N PRO A 224 4.16 4.68 17.34
CA PRO A 224 4.66 4.99 18.69
C PRO A 224 5.48 3.84 19.30
N PHE A 225 6.12 3.04 18.46
CA PHE A 225 6.97 1.90 18.81
C PHE A 225 7.97 1.61 17.67
N GLU A 226 8.98 0.78 17.96
CA GLU A 226 10.00 0.37 16.99
C GLU A 226 9.39 -0.40 15.82
N LEU A 227 9.64 0.06 14.58
CA LEU A 227 9.20 -0.63 13.37
C LEU A 227 10.39 -1.38 12.75
N ARG A 228 10.31 -2.71 12.75
CA ARG A 228 11.30 -3.59 12.12
C ARG A 228 10.81 -4.03 10.75
N VAL A 229 11.63 -3.81 9.72
CA VAL A 229 11.40 -4.32 8.37
C VAL A 229 12.52 -5.29 8.06
N GLU A 230 12.18 -6.56 7.84
CA GLU A 230 13.16 -7.62 7.63
C GLU A 230 13.67 -7.70 6.19
N ASN A 231 12.82 -7.35 5.22
CA ASN A 231 13.09 -7.52 3.80
C ASN A 231 12.65 -6.28 3.02
N MET A 232 13.48 -5.25 3.00
CA MET A 232 13.28 -4.04 2.20
C MET A 232 14.10 -4.13 0.92
N GLY A 233 13.44 -4.10 -0.24
CA GLY A 233 14.08 -4.18 -1.54
C GLY A 233 13.51 -3.18 -2.55
N LEU A 234 14.19 -3.06 -3.68
CA LEU A 234 13.77 -2.24 -4.82
C LEU A 234 12.94 -3.09 -5.79
N LEU A 235 11.83 -2.53 -6.25
CA LEU A 235 11.05 -3.11 -7.34
C LEU A 235 11.17 -2.17 -8.54
N THR A 236 11.63 -2.71 -9.67
CA THR A 236 11.79 -1.96 -10.92
C THR A 236 10.89 -2.54 -12.02
N SER A 237 10.71 -1.78 -13.09
CA SER A 237 9.98 -2.19 -14.29
C SER A 237 10.76 -1.80 -15.54
N GLY A 238 10.77 -2.67 -16.55
CA GLY A 238 11.36 -2.40 -17.86
C GLY A 238 12.76 -2.99 -18.09
N VAL A 239 13.48 -3.34 -17.02
CA VAL A 239 14.82 -3.96 -17.09
C VAL A 239 14.88 -5.07 -16.04
N GLU A 240 15.54 -6.19 -16.35
CA GLU A 240 15.83 -7.21 -15.35
C GLU A 240 16.75 -6.63 -14.28
N PHE A 241 16.31 -6.66 -13.03
CA PHE A 241 17.00 -6.02 -11.91
C PHE A 241 17.01 -6.97 -10.71
N GLU A 242 18.21 -7.24 -10.21
CA GLU A 242 18.42 -7.99 -8.99
C GLU A 242 18.43 -7.03 -7.80
N SER A 243 17.35 -7.03 -7.01
CA SER A 243 17.33 -6.28 -5.75
C SER A 243 18.13 -7.03 -4.69
N LEU A 244 18.97 -6.30 -3.95
CA LEU A 244 19.70 -6.80 -2.78
C LEU A 244 19.00 -6.30 -1.52
N PRO A 245 18.16 -7.12 -0.87
CA PRO A 245 17.31 -6.62 0.21
C PRO A 245 18.09 -6.33 1.49
N ALA A 246 17.59 -5.37 2.27
CA ALA A 246 18.14 -4.98 3.55
C ALA A 246 17.10 -5.08 4.66
N ALA A 247 17.55 -5.39 5.87
CA ALA A 247 16.77 -5.25 7.08
C ALA A 247 17.04 -3.88 7.72
N LEU A 248 16.02 -3.27 8.31
CA LEU A 248 16.12 -2.00 9.02
C LEU A 248 15.23 -1.99 10.26
N SER A 249 15.66 -1.23 11.26
CA SER A 249 14.83 -0.91 12.43
C SER A 249 14.73 0.60 12.58
N LEU A 250 13.49 1.10 12.62
CA LEU A 250 13.19 2.51 12.82
C LEU A 250 12.67 2.71 14.25
N PRO A 251 13.28 3.62 15.03
CA PRO A 251 12.74 4.00 16.34
C PRO A 251 11.29 4.48 16.26
N ALA A 252 10.60 4.48 17.40
CA ALA A 252 9.27 5.08 17.53
C ALA A 252 9.30 6.55 17.09
N GLU A 253 8.30 6.95 16.31
CA GLU A 253 8.14 8.34 15.83
C GLU A 253 9.43 8.91 15.25
N SER A 254 10.16 8.08 14.51
CA SER A 254 11.49 8.46 14.03
C SER A 254 11.40 9.76 13.22
N GLY A 255 12.44 10.59 13.32
CA GLY A 255 12.68 11.63 12.32
C GLY A 255 12.97 11.00 10.95
N LEU A 256 13.34 11.86 9.99
CA LEU A 256 13.80 11.40 8.68
C LEU A 256 15.09 10.56 8.85
N TYR A 257 15.00 9.29 8.50
CA TYR A 257 16.09 8.32 8.59
C TYR A 257 16.58 7.98 7.17
N PRO A 258 17.87 8.16 6.88
CA PRO A 258 18.44 7.81 5.57
C PRO A 258 18.63 6.29 5.47
N VAL A 259 18.10 5.69 4.41
CA VAL A 259 18.29 4.27 4.06
C VAL A 259 18.84 4.19 2.65
N THR A 260 19.89 3.41 2.44
CA THR A 260 20.39 3.10 1.09
C THR A 260 19.99 1.68 0.75
N LEU A 261 19.23 1.53 -0.33
CA LEU A 261 18.95 0.24 -0.94
C LEU A 261 19.81 0.07 -2.17
N VAL A 262 20.13 -1.17 -2.48
CA VAL A 262 21.05 -1.52 -3.56
C VAL A 262 20.49 -2.61 -4.45
N GLY A 263 20.96 -2.66 -5.69
CA GLY A 263 20.65 -3.74 -6.61
C GLY A 263 21.47 -3.63 -7.89
N VAL A 264 21.34 -4.63 -8.75
CA VAL A 264 22.16 -4.80 -9.95
C VAL A 264 21.27 -4.93 -11.18
N PRO A 265 21.38 -4.03 -12.18
CA PRO A 265 20.70 -4.18 -13.45
C PRO A 265 21.39 -5.29 -14.27
N GLN A 266 20.60 -6.26 -14.72
CA GLN A 266 21.07 -7.45 -15.42
C GLN A 266 21.03 -7.29 -16.94
N SER A 267 20.33 -6.27 -17.45
CA SER A 267 20.23 -5.95 -18.87
C SER A 267 20.30 -4.44 -19.12
N PRO A 268 20.71 -3.99 -20.33
CA PRO A 268 20.58 -2.60 -20.74
C PRO A 268 19.12 -2.26 -21.08
N GLY A 269 18.71 -1.00 -20.88
CA GLY A 269 17.38 -0.49 -21.21
C GLY A 269 17.25 1.02 -21.11
#